data_AF-A0A1F7R839-F1
#
_entry.id   AF-A0A1F7R839-F1
#
_cell.length_a   1.000
_cell.length_b   1.000
_cell.length_c   1.000
_cell.angle_alpha   90.00
_cell.angle_beta   90.00
_cell.angle_gamma   90.00
#
_symmetry.space_group_name_H-M   'P 1'
#
loop_
_entity.id
_entity.type
_entity.pdbx_description
1 polymer ?
#
loop_
_entity_poly.entity_id
_entity_poly.type
_entity_poly.pdbx_seq_one_letter_code
_entity_poly.pdbx_strand_id
1 'polypeptide(L)'
;MDLPKKFLHDRTVLILLTLLSALVVIGVSIVALRFDVSKNPTTIVAYRPNISGSAYQSGKPLDIYLLAVFMVIIAISAAILSARIYNVRRTISIFILASAAFLLLLSARIAWSIISLQ
;
A
#
# COMPACT_ATOMS: atom_id res chain seq x y z
N MET A 1 -24.40 9.37 3.31
CA MET A 1 -23.27 9.02 4.20
C MET A 1 -23.01 10.23 5.08
N ASP A 2 -23.43 10.21 6.34
CA ASP A 2 -23.20 11.35 7.23
C ASP A 2 -21.79 11.25 7.81
N LEU A 3 -20.83 11.85 7.10
CA LEU A 3 -19.48 12.03 7.62
C LEU A 3 -19.56 12.96 8.83
N PRO A 4 -19.07 12.53 10.01
CA PRO A 4 -19.12 13.38 11.18
C PRO A 4 -18.27 14.62 10.93
N LYS A 5 -18.88 15.81 11.02
CA LYS A 5 -18.21 17.09 10.77
C LYS A 5 -16.88 17.22 11.54
N LYS A 6 -16.80 16.64 12.74
CA LYS A 6 -15.60 16.62 13.60
C LYS A 6 -14.44 15.77 13.06
N PHE A 7 -14.66 14.82 12.15
CA PHE A 7 -13.61 13.97 11.60
C PHE A 7 -12.66 14.75 10.69
N LEU A 8 -13.20 15.54 9.76
CA LEU A 8 -12.42 16.39 8.86
C LEU A 8 -11.89 17.67 9.51
N HIS A 9 -12.19 17.91 10.79
CA HIS A 9 -11.62 19.03 11.56
C HIS A 9 -10.49 18.59 12.51
N ASP A 10 -10.31 17.29 12.71
CA ASP A 10 -9.23 16.77 13.54
C ASP A 10 -7.92 16.78 12.77
N ARG A 11 -6.99 17.63 13.21
CA ARG A 11 -5.66 17.78 12.62
C ARG A 11 -4.91 16.45 12.52
N THR A 12 -5.06 15.56 13.50
CA THR A 12 -4.36 14.26 13.53
C THR A 12 -4.89 13.36 12.42
N VAL A 13 -6.21 13.30 12.29
CA VAL A 13 -6.88 12.52 11.24
C VAL A 13 -6.55 13.08 9.86
N LEU A 14 -6.59 14.40 9.69
CA LEU A 14 -6.24 15.05 8.43
C LEU A 14 -4.80 14.73 8.02
N ILE A 15 -3.82 14.87 8.93
CA ILE A 15 -2.42 14.53 8.66
C ILE A 15 -2.29 13.08 8.22
N LEU A 16 -2.95 12.16 8.93
CA LEU A 16 -2.90 10.73 8.60
C LEU A 16 -3.57 10.40 7.26
N LEU A 17 -4.71 11.04 6.95
CA LEU A 17 -5.36 10.90 5.64
C LEU A 17 -4.48 11.42 4.52
N THR A 18 -3.89 12.61 4.68
CA THR A 18 -2.95 13.18 3.70
C THR A 18 -1.75 12.28 3.51
N LEU A 19 -1.18 11.73 4.59
CA LEU A 19 -0.08 10.77 4.52
C LEU A 19 -0.49 9.50 3.77
N LEU A 20 -1.66 8.94 4.07
CA LEU A 20 -2.24 7.79 3.35
C LEU A 20 -2.39 8.06 1.86
N SER A 21 -2.98 9.20 1.50
CA SER A 21 -3.14 9.61 0.10
C SER A 21 -1.79 9.75 -0.60
N ALA A 22 -0.83 10.41 0.04
CA ALA A 22 0.53 10.57 -0.51
C ALA A 22 1.22 9.21 -0.70
N LEU A 23 1.15 8.32 0.29
CA LEU A 23 1.75 6.99 0.22
C LEU A 23 1.15 6.12 -0.89
N VAL A 24 -0.18 6.15 -1.08
CA VAL A 24 -0.81 5.43 -2.19
C VAL A 24 -0.37 6.00 -3.52
N VAL A 25 -0.39 7.33 -3.68
CA VAL A 25 0.03 7.95 -4.95
C VAL A 25 1.48 7.56 -5.26
N ILE A 26 2.39 7.71 -4.29
CA ILE A 26 3.80 7.34 -4.47
C ILE A 26 3.94 5.84 -4.77
N GLY A 27 3.30 4.97 -3.98
CA GLY A 27 3.40 3.51 -4.13
C GLY A 27 2.86 3.03 -5.47
N VAL A 28 1.70 3.52 -5.89
CA VAL A 28 1.09 3.19 -7.19
C VAL A 28 1.92 3.75 -8.33
N SER A 29 2.44 4.99 -8.22
CA SER A 29 3.33 5.57 -9.24
C SER A 29 4.63 4.80 -9.40
N ILE A 30 5.22 4.27 -8.32
CA ILE A 30 6.40 3.41 -8.40
C ILE A 30 6.11 2.19 -9.29
N VAL A 31 4.99 1.52 -9.06
CA VAL A 31 4.60 0.36 -9.87
C VAL A 31 4.27 0.76 -11.31
N ALA A 32 3.42 1.76 -11.50
CA ALA A 32 2.92 2.14 -12.81
C ALA A 32 3.98 2.76 -13.73
N LEU A 33 4.94 3.52 -13.18
CA LEU A 33 5.94 4.25 -13.97
C LEU A 33 7.25 3.51 -14.13
N ARG A 34 7.63 2.63 -13.18
CA ARG A 34 8.92 1.94 -13.23
C ARG A 34 8.84 0.52 -13.74
N PHE A 35 7.69 -0.14 -13.65
CA PHE A 35 7.57 -1.52 -14.11
C PHE A 35 7.16 -1.57 -15.59
N ASP A 36 8.08 -2.05 -16.43
CA ASP A 36 7.85 -2.27 -17.86
C ASP A 36 7.84 -3.77 -18.16
N VAL A 37 6.64 -4.30 -18.41
CA VAL A 37 6.39 -5.72 -18.70
C VAL A 37 7.14 -6.17 -19.95
N SER A 38 7.37 -5.27 -20.92
CA SER A 38 8.04 -5.62 -22.17
C SER A 38 9.53 -5.91 -21.97
N LYS A 39 10.15 -5.30 -20.95
CA LYS A 39 11.56 -5.49 -20.60
C LYS A 39 11.78 -6.59 -19.57
N ASN A 40 10.80 -6.78 -18.68
CA ASN A 40 10.87 -7.73 -17.57
C ASN A 40 9.68 -8.70 -17.62
N PRO A 41 9.78 -9.79 -18.42
CA PRO A 41 8.67 -10.74 -18.59
C PRO A 41 8.42 -11.62 -17.36
N THR A 42 9.34 -11.62 -16.40
CA THR A 42 9.24 -12.40 -15.16
C THR A 42 9.51 -11.54 -13.94
N THR A 43 8.78 -11.83 -12.86
CA THR A 43 8.87 -11.10 -11.60
C THR A 43 9.47 -11.97 -10.51
N ILE A 44 10.40 -11.47 -9.71
CA ILE A 44 10.91 -12.25 -8.58
C ILE A 44 9.86 -12.26 -7.47
N VAL A 45 9.28 -13.43 -7.19
CA VAL A 45 8.24 -13.62 -6.15
C VAL A 45 8.81 -14.16 -4.85
N ALA A 46 9.85 -15.00 -4.91
CA ALA A 46 10.48 -15.55 -3.71
C ALA A 46 11.97 -15.81 -3.92
N TYR A 47 12.77 -15.54 -2.87
CA TYR A 47 14.15 -15.99 -2.78
C TYR A 47 14.22 -17.29 -1.97
N ARG A 48 14.84 -18.31 -2.55
CA ARG A 48 14.93 -19.67 -2.02
C ARG A 48 16.40 -20.12 -2.00
N PRO A 49 17.18 -19.74 -0.97
CA PRO A 49 18.61 -20.02 -0.93
C PRO A 49 18.95 -21.51 -0.75
N ASN A 50 18.02 -22.30 -0.22
CA ASN A 50 18.27 -23.71 0.15
C ASN A 50 17.92 -24.72 -0.95
N ILE A 51 17.75 -24.30 -2.20
CA ILE A 51 17.43 -25.18 -3.32
C ILE A 51 18.58 -25.14 -4.33
N SER A 52 19.12 -26.31 -4.69
CA SER A 52 20.16 -26.42 -5.72
C SER A 52 19.53 -26.12 -7.10
N GLY A 53 19.57 -24.86 -7.53
CA GLY A 53 18.99 -24.40 -8.79
C GLY A 53 18.79 -22.87 -8.81
N SER A 54 17.79 -22.40 -9.56
CA SER A 54 17.40 -20.98 -9.53
C SER A 54 16.99 -20.55 -8.12
N ALA A 55 17.79 -19.70 -7.49
CA ALA A 55 17.50 -19.15 -6.17
C ALA A 55 16.28 -18.21 -6.18
N TYR A 56 15.77 -17.83 -7.35
CA TYR A 56 14.62 -16.95 -7.51
C TYR A 56 13.46 -17.70 -8.15
N GLN A 57 12.29 -17.62 -7.52
CA GLN A 57 11.04 -18.04 -8.14
C GLN A 57 10.47 -16.89 -8.96
N SER A 58 10.41 -17.10 -10.28
CA SER A 58 9.75 -16.20 -11.22
C SER A 58 8.24 -16.36 -11.17
N GLY A 59 7.51 -15.28 -10.93
CA GLY A 59 6.06 -15.17 -11.04
C GLY A 59 5.63 -14.28 -12.20
N LYS A 60 4.33 -14.01 -12.25
CA LYS A 60 3.71 -13.29 -13.37
C LYS A 60 3.91 -11.78 -13.18
N PRO A 61 4.15 -11.01 -14.25
CA PRO A 61 4.18 -9.54 -14.19
C PRO A 61 2.93 -8.92 -13.56
N LEU A 62 1.79 -9.61 -13.71
CA LEU A 62 0.51 -9.21 -13.13
C LEU A 62 0.54 -9.12 -11.59
N ASP A 63 1.40 -9.88 -10.91
CA ASP A 63 1.49 -9.90 -9.45
C ASP A 63 1.96 -8.55 -8.89
N ILE A 64 2.79 -7.80 -9.63
CA ILE A 64 3.20 -6.43 -9.26
C ILE A 64 2.02 -5.45 -9.37
N TYR A 65 1.18 -5.57 -10.39
CA TYR A 65 0.00 -4.72 -10.52
C TYR A 65 -1.03 -5.01 -9.42
N LEU A 66 -1.14 -6.27 -8.97
CA LEU A 66 -1.99 -6.61 -7.83
C LEU A 66 -1.51 -5.93 -6.54
N LEU A 67 -0.21 -5.73 -6.36
CA LEU A 67 0.32 -4.95 -5.23
C LEU A 67 -0.13 -3.48 -5.29
N ALA A 68 -0.18 -2.88 -6.48
CA ALA A 68 -0.71 -1.52 -6.65
C ALA A 68 -2.20 -1.44 -6.33
N VAL A 69 -3.00 -2.39 -6.82
CA VAL A 69 -4.43 -2.49 -6.50
C VAL A 69 -4.65 -2.68 -4.99
N PHE A 70 -3.85 -3.53 -4.35
CA PHE A 70 -3.88 -3.73 -2.90
C PHE A 70 -3.65 -2.42 -2.14
N MET A 71 -2.67 -1.60 -2.51
CA MET A 71 -2.42 -0.31 -1.87
C MET A 71 -3.63 0.63 -1.95
N VAL A 72 -4.29 0.70 -3.12
CA VAL A 72 -5.50 1.51 -3.31
C VAL A 72 -6.64 1.01 -2.41
N ILE A 73 -6.88 -0.31 -2.40
CA ILE A 73 -7.95 -0.91 -1.58
C ILE A 73 -7.71 -0.63 -0.10
N ILE A 74 -6.49 -0.84 0.40
CA ILE A 74 -6.15 -0.61 1.80
C ILE A 74 -6.41 0.84 2.21
N ALA A 75 -6.02 1.82 1.38
CA ALA A 75 -6.25 3.22 1.73
C ALA A 75 -7.73 3.60 1.75
N ILE A 76 -8.49 3.15 0.75
CA ILE A 76 -9.94 3.42 0.69
C ILE A 76 -10.64 2.75 1.87
N SER A 77 -10.35 1.47 2.13
CA SER A 77 -10.93 0.73 3.25
C SER A 77 -10.58 1.36 4.60
N ALA A 78 -9.33 1.76 4.80
CA ALA A 78 -8.90 2.43 6.03
C ALA A 78 -9.57 3.81 6.20
N ALA A 79 -9.69 4.60 5.14
CA ALA A 79 -10.37 5.89 5.19
C ALA A 79 -11.86 5.75 5.53
N ILE A 80 -12.57 4.81 4.89
CA ILE A 80 -13.99 4.56 5.17
C ILE A 80 -14.18 4.02 6.59
N LEU A 81 -13.39 3.02 6.98
CA LEU A 81 -13.52 2.37 8.29
C LEU A 81 -13.20 3.32 9.43
N SER A 82 -12.13 4.12 9.30
CA SER A 82 -11.75 5.12 10.29
C SER A 82 -12.81 6.21 10.44
N ALA A 83 -13.43 6.67 9.35
CA ALA A 83 -14.49 7.66 9.39
C ALA A 83 -15.74 7.14 10.14
N ARG A 84 -16.10 5.87 9.93
CA ARG A 84 -17.23 5.23 10.64
C ARG A 84 -16.94 5.06 12.13
N ILE A 85 -15.74 4.58 12.48
CA ILE A 85 -15.36 4.29 13.87
C ILE A 85 -15.08 5.56 14.68
N TYR A 86 -14.78 6.68 14.02
CA TYR A 86 -14.48 7.94 14.69
C TYR A 86 -15.60 8.41 15.63
N ASN A 87 -16.87 8.17 15.25
CA ASN A 87 -18.03 8.48 16.09
C ASN A 87 -18.10 7.64 17.38
N VAL A 88 -17.55 6.43 17.35
CA VAL A 88 -17.56 5.50 18.49
C VAL A 88 -16.36 5.79 19.39
N ARG A 89 -15.14 5.72 18.83
CA ARG A 89 -13.89 5.98 19.56
C ARG A 89 -12.83 6.56 18.63
N ARG A 90 -12.50 7.84 18.84
CA ARG A 90 -11.42 8.56 18.16
C ARG A 90 -10.09 7.79 18.14
N THR A 91 -9.68 7.23 19.28
CA THR A 91 -8.40 6.52 19.40
C THR A 91 -8.30 5.31 18.47
N ILE A 92 -9.40 4.57 18.27
CA ILE A 92 -9.42 3.41 17.38
C ILE A 92 -9.34 3.87 15.91
N SER A 93 -10.04 4.95 15.56
CA SER A 93 -9.98 5.55 14.23
C SER A 93 -8.55 5.96 13.85
N ILE A 94 -7.83 6.62 14.78
CA ILE A 94 -6.42 7.01 14.60
C ILE A 94 -5.52 5.78 14.47
N PHE A 95 -5.74 4.76 15.31
CA PHE A 95 -4.98 3.51 15.24
C PHE A 95 -5.13 2.80 13.90
N ILE A 96 -6.34 2.77 13.33
CA ILE A 96 -6.61 2.20 12.00
C ILE A 96 -5.85 2.97 10.91
N LEU A 97 -5.94 4.30 10.92
CA LEU A 97 -5.24 5.14 9.94
C LEU A 97 -3.72 4.99 10.06
N ALA A 98 -3.17 4.96 11.27
CA ALA A 98 -1.74 4.79 11.51
C ALA A 98 -1.25 3.40 11.06
N SER A 99 -2.01 2.34 11.35
CA SER A 99 -1.70 0.98 10.91
C SER A 99 -1.74 0.85 9.40
N ALA A 100 -2.72 1.48 8.75
CA ALA A 100 -2.82 1.51 7.29
C ALA A 100 -1.67 2.30 6.65
N ALA A 101 -1.29 3.45 7.21
CA ALA A 101 -0.14 4.21 6.74
C ALA A 101 1.17 3.40 6.85
N PHE A 102 1.37 2.69 7.96
CA PHE A 102 2.51 1.80 8.14
C PHE A 102 2.52 0.66 7.11
N LEU A 103 1.38 0.01 6.88
CA LEU A 103 1.24 -1.05 5.89
C LEU A 103 1.52 -0.57 4.46
N LEU A 104 1.05 0.63 4.10
CA LEU A 104 1.33 1.24 2.79
C LEU A 104 2.80 1.59 2.62
N LEU A 105 3.45 2.10 3.67
CA LEU A 105 4.88 2.37 3.65
C LEU A 105 5.68 1.10 3.39
N LEU A 106 5.37 -0.01 4.08
CA LEU A 106 6.00 -1.29 3.84
C LEU A 106 5.73 -1.80 2.41
N SER A 107 4.49 -1.68 1.94
CA SER A 107 4.10 -2.10 0.59
C SER A 107 4.87 -1.32 -0.50
N ALA A 108 5.00 -0.01 -0.34
CA ALA A 108 5.78 0.84 -1.25
C ALA A 108 7.28 0.48 -1.22
N ARG A 109 7.84 0.17 -0.03
CA ARG A 109 9.23 -0.28 0.09
C ARG A 109 9.46 -1.64 -0.57
N ILE A 110 8.52 -2.56 -0.44
CA ILE A 110 8.57 -3.86 -1.11
C ILE A 110 8.49 -3.67 -2.63
N ALA A 111 7.55 -2.86 -3.12
CA ALA A 111 7.42 -2.54 -4.54
C ALA A 111 8.73 -1.98 -5.11
N TRP A 112 9.33 -1.01 -4.42
CA TRP A 112 10.63 -0.45 -4.82
C TRP A 112 11.72 -1.52 -4.85
N SER A 113 11.82 -2.34 -3.80
CA SER A 113 12.86 -3.37 -3.69
C SER A 113 12.76 -4.38 -4.83
N ILE A 114 11.56 -4.87 -5.14
CA ILE A 114 11.35 -5.86 -6.20
C ILE A 114 11.71 -5.26 -7.56
N ILE A 115 11.22 -4.06 -7.87
CA ILE A 115 11.48 -3.41 -9.16
C ILE A 115 12.97 -3.07 -9.33
N SER A 116 13.69 -2.73 -8.24
CA SER A 116 15.12 -2.45 -8.30
C SER A 116 16.02 -3.66 -8.52
N LEU A 117 15.48 -4.88 -8.34
CA LEU A 117 16.21 -6.14 -8.54
C LEU A 117 16.04 -6.72 -9.94
N GLN A 118 15.16 -6.12 -10.76
CA GLN A 118 14.92 -6.48 -12.15
C GLN A 118 15.76 -5.60 -13.07
#